data_AF-A0A7W2ISV5-F1
#
_entry.id   AF-A0A7W2ISV5-F1
#
_cell.length_a   1.000
_cell.length_b   1.000
_cell.length_c   1.000
_cell.angle_alpha   90.00
_cell.angle_beta   90.00
_cell.angle_gamma   90.00
#
_symmetry.space_group_name_H-M   'P 1'
#
loop_
_entity.id
_entity.type
_entity.pdbx_description
1 polymer ?
#
loop_
_entity_poly.entity_id
_entity_poly.type
_entity_poly.pdbx_seq_one_letter_code
_entity_poly.pdbx_strand_id
1 'polypeptide(L)' 'MKLILTIGAVLLIATATQVEGLYRSLAELSAFLFVAALVTHYRKEKREKRCIEPEEL' A
#
# COMPACT_ATOMS: atom_id res chain seq x y z
N MET A 1 -5.50 9.19 -6.10
CA MET A 1 -5.14 7.97 -5.33
C MET A 1 -3.88 8.13 -4.51
N LYS A 2 -2.74 8.56 -5.08
CA LYS A 2 -1.45 8.68 -4.35
C LYS A 2 -1.54 9.49 -3.03
N LEU A 3 -2.25 10.61 -3.05
CA LEU A 3 -2.39 11.54 -1.91
C LEU A 3 -3.18 10.94 -0.73
N ILE A 4 -4.22 10.16 -1.05
CA ILE A 4 -5.07 9.49 -0.06
C ILE A 4 -4.29 8.34 0.60
N LEU A 5 -3.51 7.60 -0.19
CA LEU A 5 -2.63 6.53 0.30
C LEU A 5 -1.55 7.11 1.25
N THR A 6 -0.94 8.25 0.91
CA THR A 6 0.07 8.89 1.78
C THR A 6 -0.53 9.42 3.07
N ILE A 7 -1.70 10.07 3.02
CA ILE A 7 -2.35 10.58 4.24
C ILE A 7 -2.76 9.41 5.16
N GLY A 8 -3.29 8.33 4.60
CA GLY A 8 -3.65 7.13 5.36
C GLY A 8 -2.44 6.48 6.04
N ALA A 9 -1.30 6.41 5.34
CA ALA A 9 -0.07 5.86 5.90
C ALA A 9 0.47 6.69 7.08
N VAL A 10 0.46 8.03 6.97
CA VAL A 10 0.91 8.92 8.07
C VAL A 10 -0.01 8.80 9.28
N LEU A 11 -1.32 8.67 9.08
CA LEU A 11 -2.29 8.51 10.16
C LEU A 11 -2.11 7.18 10.91
N LEU A 12 -1.86 6.09 10.19
CA LEU A 12 -1.59 4.77 10.78
C LEU A 12 -0.29 4.75 11.59
N ILE A 13 0.75 5.45 11.13
CA ILE A 13 2.02 5.56 11.86
C ILE A 13 1.82 6.41 13.12
N ALA A 14 1.10 7.53 13.04
CA ALA A 14 0.81 8.37 14.19
C ALA A 14 0.04 7.60 15.29
N THR A 15 -1.00 6.85 14.91
CA THR A 15 -1.76 6.02 15.87
C THR A 15 -0.92 4.86 16.43
N ALA A 16 -0.02 4.26 15.65
CA ALA A 16 0.90 3.23 16.15
C ALA A 16 1.89 3.77 17.20
N THR A 17 2.29 5.04 17.10
CA THR A 17 3.25 5.66 18.04
C THR A 17 2.61 6.13 19.34
N GLN A 18 1.31 6.42 19.34
CA GLN A 18 0.60 6.95 20.51
C GLN A 18 -0.09 5.87 21.34
N VAL A 19 -0.28 4.66 20.79
CA VAL A 19 -1.05 3.61 21.44
C VAL A 19 -0.20 2.37 21.63
N GLU A 20 -0.15 1.84 22.85
CA GLU A 20 0.54 0.60 23.18
C GLU A 20 -0.39 -0.62 23.06
N GLY A 21 0.20 -1.81 22.92
CA GLY A 21 -0.56 -3.06 22.88
C GLY A 21 -1.33 -3.28 21.58
N LEU A 22 -2.60 -3.71 21.68
CA LEU A 22 -3.42 -4.22 20.57
C LEU A 22 -3.54 -3.25 19.38
N TYR A 23 -3.65 -1.95 19.64
CA TYR A 23 -3.80 -0.94 18.59
C TYR A 23 -2.52 -0.73 17.77
N ARG A 24 -1.34 -0.87 18.39
CA ARG A 24 -0.06 -0.86 17.66
C ARG A 24 0.03 -2.05 16.71
N SER A 25 -0.32 -3.24 17.18
CA SER A 25 -0.35 -4.44 16.33
C SER A 25 -1.35 -4.32 15.18
N LEU A 26 -2.50 -3.67 15.40
CA LEU A 26 -3.49 -3.39 14.36
C LEU A 26 -2.97 -2.38 13.33
N ALA A 27 -2.26 -1.35 13.78
CA ALA A 27 -1.65 -0.35 12.91
C ALA A 27 -0.50 -0.95 12.06
N GLU A 28 0.35 -1.79 12.66
CA GLU A 28 1.42 -2.50 11.96
C GLU A 28 0.85 -3.49 10.93
N LEU A 29 -0.18 -4.26 11.29
CA LEU A 29 -0.87 -5.18 10.37
C LEU A 29 -1.51 -4.43 9.19
N SER A 30 -2.23 -3.33 9.47
CA SER A 30 -2.89 -2.55 8.43
C SER A 30 -1.88 -1.87 7.50
N ALA A 31 -0.77 -1.33 8.01
CA ALA A 31 0.31 -0.80 7.19
C ALA A 31 0.91 -1.89 6.28
N PHE A 32 1.14 -3.10 6.81
CA PHE A 32 1.64 -4.23 6.04
C PHE A 32 0.67 -4.64 4.91
N LEU A 33 -0.61 -4.76 5.22
CA LEU A 33 -1.66 -5.06 4.22
C LEU A 33 -1.75 -3.97 3.16
N PHE A 34 -1.57 -2.71 3.54
CA PHE A 34 -1.60 -1.58 2.61
C PHE A 34 -0.43 -1.62 1.62
N VAL A 35 0.78 -1.90 2.10
CA VAL A 35 1.96 -2.08 1.25
C VAL A 35 1.80 -3.32 0.36
N ALA A 36 1.30 -4.44 0.90
CA ALA A 36 1.02 -5.65 0.12
C ALA A 36 -0.03 -5.38 -0.99
N ALA A 37 -1.10 -4.65 -0.68
CA ALA A 37 -2.10 -4.22 -1.65
C ALA A 37 -1.50 -3.28 -2.71
N LEU A 38 -0.65 -2.33 -2.32
CA LEU A 38 0.03 -1.44 -3.24
C LEU A 38 0.97 -2.21 -4.19
N VAL A 39 1.77 -3.14 -3.65
CA VAL A 39 2.69 -3.97 -4.43
C VAL A 39 1.92 -4.88 -5.38
N THR A 40 0.84 -5.52 -4.92
CA THR A 40 0.01 -6.38 -5.79
C THR A 40 -0.72 -5.57 -6.86
N HIS A 41 -1.26 -4.40 -6.53
CA HIS A 41 -1.83 -3.47 -7.52
C HIS A 41 -0.77 -3.05 -8.54
N TYR A 42 0.41 -2.61 -8.10
CA TYR A 42 1.48 -2.17 -9.00
C TYR A 42 2.01 -3.33 -9.86
N ARG A 43 2.11 -4.55 -9.30
CA ARG A 43 2.46 -5.75 -10.06
C ARG A 43 1.37 -6.09 -11.08
N LYS A 44 0.09 -5.95 -10.74
CA LYS A 44 -1.04 -6.16 -11.65
C LYS A 44 -1.03 -5.13 -12.77
N GLU A 45 -0.85 -3.85 -12.45
CA GLU A 45 -0.75 -2.75 -13.42
C GLU A 45 0.47 -2.92 -14.34
N LYS A 46 1.61 -3.40 -13.81
CA LYS A 46 2.79 -3.71 -14.63
C LYS A 46 2.61 -4.96 -15.50
N ARG A 47 1.82 -5.94 -15.06
CA ARG A 47 1.44 -7.12 -15.84
C ARG A 47 0.42 -6.78 -16.93
N GLU A 48 -0.50 -5.87 -16.63
CA GLU A 48 -1.48 -5.33 -17.56
C GLU A 48 -0.80 -4.47 -18.64
N LYS A 49 0.13 -3.59 -18.25
CA LYS A 49 0.98 -2.85 -19.20
C LYS A 49 1.83 -3.78 -20.07
N ARG A 50 2.39 -4.87 -19.52
CA ARG A 50 3.09 -5.90 -20.32
C ARG A 50 2.19 -6.72 -21.25
N CYS A 51 0.88 -6.78 -21.01
CA CYS A 51 -0.06 -7.41 -21.93
C CYS A 51 -0.54 -6.44 -23.02
N ILE A 52 -0.20 -5.15 -22.92
CA ILE A 52 -0.46 -4.09 -23.90
C ILE A 52 0.89 -3.53 -24.37
N GLU A 53 1.83 -4.41 -24.72
CA GLU A 53 2.90 -4.08 -25.65
C GLU A 53 2.95 -5.25 -26.63
N PRO A 54 2.21 -5.21 -27.76
CA PRO A 54 2.81 -5.75 -28.96
C PRO A 54 4.08 -4.92 -29.20
N GLU A 55 5.23 -5.59 -29.23
CA GLU A 55 6.45 -5.00 -29.78
C GLU A 55 6.12 -4.53 -31.21
N GLU A 56 5.87 -3.23 -31.38
CA GLU A 56 5.84 -2.57 -32.69
C GLU A 56 7.12 -1.73 -32.81
N LEU A 57 8.17 -2.35 -33.36
CA LEU A 57 9.08 -1.86 -34.43
C LEU A 57 10.41 -2.61 -34.41
#